data_AF-A0A932PBS8-F1
#
_entry.id   AF-A0A932PBS8-F1
#
_cell.length_a   1.000
_cell.length_b   1.000
_cell.length_c   1.000
_cell.angle_alpha   90.00
_cell.angle_beta   90.00
_cell.angle_gamma   90.00
#
_symmetry.space_group_name_H-M   'P 1'
#
loop_
_entity.id
_entity.type
_entity.pdbx_description
1 polymer ?
#
loop_
_entity_poly.entity_id
_entity_poly.type
_entity_poly.pdbx_seq_one_letter_code
_entity_poly.pdbx_strand_id
1 'polypeptide(L)'
;MDEGLNTTQPQPVSSVMSRSVTWLRRVVCAGLAVVGFSVVLNLGGKLWIELRSLAGEWASARDADPMGFIGVSGDQPDIKPPSCVREDGGRMYLWAGNGIKGQAGWFDVTGHSRATLVSFRYALGRDKVKTIDYPIFQPVDGEIVGRIYPERPVIGLEYDGEARAYPLTVMKKVEVVNDVYGGSPIAVTYCPLLDHAAVYERSLDGVPISLGSSGYCYQEAFVLYDRATDSLWYPKPEGLTAISGPLQGRVLPVREFPRTVTWGA
;
A
#
# COMPACT_ATOMS: atom_id res chain seq x y z
N MET A 1 46.88 -20.09 101.05
CA MET A 1 47.25 -21.22 100.18
C MET A 1 45.96 -21.72 99.55
N ASP A 2 46.02 -21.84 98.23
CA ASP A 2 45.08 -22.43 97.28
C ASP A 2 43.84 -21.66 96.81
N GLU A 3 44.03 -21.18 95.58
CA GLU A 3 43.08 -20.77 94.55
C GLU A 3 42.08 -21.89 94.20
N GLY A 4 40.82 -21.52 93.96
CA GLY A 4 39.81 -22.37 93.33
C GLY A 4 39.26 -21.69 92.08
N LEU A 5 39.84 -22.03 90.93
CA LEU A 5 39.56 -21.50 89.59
C LEU A 5 38.09 -21.68 89.16
N ASN A 6 37.50 -20.57 88.71
CA ASN A 6 36.25 -20.55 87.96
C ASN A 6 36.53 -20.94 86.49
N THR A 7 35.96 -22.05 86.04
CA THR A 7 36.09 -22.55 84.67
C THR A 7 35.25 -21.73 83.70
N THR A 8 35.87 -21.10 82.71
CA THR A 8 35.17 -20.56 81.53
C THR A 8 35.77 -21.19 80.27
N GLN A 9 34.98 -21.99 79.56
CA GLN A 9 35.40 -22.65 78.30
C GLN A 9 35.67 -21.62 77.18
N PRO A 10 36.73 -21.80 76.36
CA PRO A 10 36.95 -20.98 75.17
C PRO A 10 36.00 -21.36 74.03
N GLN A 11 35.35 -20.35 73.44
CA GLN A 11 34.46 -20.46 72.28
C GLN A 11 35.28 -20.60 70.97
N PRO A 12 34.78 -21.37 69.97
CA PRO A 12 35.54 -21.67 68.76
C PRO A 12 35.58 -20.52 67.75
N VAL A 13 36.79 -20.14 67.32
CA VAL A 13 37.06 -19.09 66.32
C VAL A 13 37.34 -19.73 64.97
N SER A 14 36.33 -19.90 64.10
CA SER A 14 36.56 -20.23 62.67
C SER A 14 35.41 -19.90 61.71
N SER A 15 34.49 -18.99 62.05
CA SER A 15 33.37 -18.59 61.17
C SER A 15 33.66 -17.36 60.29
N VAL A 16 34.83 -16.73 60.44
CA VAL A 16 35.12 -15.42 59.82
C VAL A 16 35.63 -15.56 58.37
N MET A 17 36.44 -16.57 58.05
CA MET A 17 37.05 -16.71 56.71
C MET A 17 36.07 -17.11 55.59
N SER A 18 35.03 -17.90 55.86
CA SER A 18 34.05 -18.32 54.83
C SER A 18 33.12 -17.19 54.39
N ARG A 19 32.84 -16.25 55.31
CA ARG A 19 32.06 -15.04 55.04
C ARG A 19 32.80 -14.11 54.09
N SER A 20 34.11 -13.94 54.24
CA SER A 20 34.92 -13.06 53.38
C SER A 20 34.98 -13.52 51.93
N VAL A 21 35.12 -14.83 51.67
CA VAL A 21 35.14 -15.37 50.29
C VAL A 21 33.76 -15.27 49.63
N THR A 22 32.70 -15.48 50.40
CA THR A 22 31.32 -15.38 49.91
C THR A 22 30.94 -13.91 49.64
N TRP A 23 31.40 -13.00 50.49
CA TRP A 23 31.27 -11.57 50.29
C TRP A 23 32.04 -11.12 49.04
N LEU A 24 33.29 -11.56 48.86
CA LEU A 24 34.09 -11.24 47.68
C LEU A 24 33.44 -11.75 46.38
N ARG A 25 32.91 -12.98 46.37
CA ARG A 25 32.14 -13.53 45.24
C ARG A 25 30.90 -12.69 44.92
N ARG A 26 30.15 -12.25 45.94
CA ARG A 26 28.97 -11.38 45.76
C ARG A 26 29.37 -10.03 45.17
N VAL A 27 30.46 -9.44 45.63
CA VAL A 27 30.99 -8.17 45.09
C VAL A 27 31.42 -8.34 43.63
N VAL A 28 32.12 -9.42 43.28
CA VAL A 28 32.55 -9.68 41.90
C VAL A 28 31.36 -9.95 40.97
N CYS A 29 30.39 -10.77 41.40
CA CYS A 29 29.17 -11.01 40.62
C CYS A 29 28.35 -9.73 40.42
N ALA A 30 28.22 -8.91 41.47
CA ALA A 30 27.56 -7.61 41.35
C ALA A 30 28.30 -6.68 40.38
N GLY A 31 29.64 -6.64 40.44
CA GLY A 31 30.46 -5.87 39.50
C GLY A 31 30.30 -6.31 38.05
N LEU A 32 30.32 -7.63 37.78
CA LEU A 32 30.10 -8.17 36.44
C LEU A 32 28.68 -7.90 35.93
N ALA A 33 27.66 -7.97 36.80
CA ALA A 33 26.29 -7.62 36.44
C ALA A 33 26.17 -6.13 36.07
N VAL A 34 26.83 -5.24 36.81
CA VAL A 34 26.86 -3.80 36.50
C VAL A 34 27.56 -3.52 35.17
N VAL A 35 28.70 -4.18 34.91
CA VAL A 35 29.42 -4.03 33.64
C VAL A 35 28.57 -4.57 32.48
N GLY A 36 27.98 -5.76 32.62
CA GLY A 36 27.10 -6.34 31.60
C GLY A 36 25.88 -5.45 31.31
N PHE A 37 25.24 -4.92 32.36
CA PHE A 37 24.12 -3.99 32.23
C PHE A 37 24.54 -2.69 31.54
N SER A 38 25.72 -2.15 31.86
CA SER A 38 26.27 -0.94 31.23
C SER A 38 26.61 -1.16 29.75
N VAL A 39 27.11 -2.34 29.38
CA VAL A 39 27.37 -2.73 27.98
C VAL A 39 26.05 -2.85 27.21
N VAL A 40 25.03 -3.49 27.77
CA VAL A 40 23.69 -3.59 27.17
C VAL A 40 23.06 -2.22 26.98
N LEU A 41 23.16 -1.33 27.98
CA LEU A 41 22.63 0.05 27.86
C LEU A 41 23.40 0.87 26.81
N ASN A 42 24.72 0.73 26.72
CA ASN A 42 25.52 1.47 25.74
C ASN A 42 25.33 0.96 24.31
N LEU A 43 25.40 -0.36 24.09
CA LEU A 43 25.15 -0.96 22.78
C LEU A 43 23.69 -0.77 22.37
N GLY A 44 22.75 -1.00 23.28
CA GLY A 44 21.33 -0.77 23.06
C GLY A 44 21.02 0.70 22.79
N GLY A 45 21.68 1.63 23.48
CA GLY A 45 21.56 3.06 23.23
C GLY A 45 22.10 3.48 21.87
N LYS A 46 23.26 2.96 21.45
CA LYS A 46 23.81 3.20 20.10
C LYS A 46 22.91 2.62 19.02
N LEU A 47 22.46 1.38 19.19
CA LEU A 47 21.54 0.71 18.26
C LEU A 47 20.19 1.43 18.20
N TRP A 48 19.72 1.99 19.31
CA TRP A 48 18.48 2.77 19.39
C TRP A 48 18.60 4.11 18.67
N ILE A 49 19.76 4.76 18.77
CA ILE A 49 20.06 6.00 18.04
C ILE A 49 20.17 5.72 16.53
N GLU A 50 20.85 4.65 16.11
CA GLU A 50 20.90 4.22 14.71
C GLU A 50 19.51 3.81 14.19
N LEU A 51 18.71 3.09 14.99
CA LEU A 51 17.33 2.74 14.63
C LEU A 51 16.46 4.00 14.48
N ARG A 52 16.64 5.00 15.35
CA ARG A 52 15.96 6.30 15.25
C ARG A 52 16.47 7.15 14.10
N SER A 53 17.76 7.12 13.78
CA SER A 53 18.32 7.86 12.64
C SER A 53 17.84 7.23 11.34
N LEU A 54 17.85 5.89 11.24
CA LEU A 54 17.23 5.16 10.15
C LEU A 54 15.75 5.49 10.08
N ALA A 55 14.98 5.41 11.18
CA ALA A 55 13.57 5.79 11.19
C ALA A 55 13.33 7.26 10.77
N GLY A 56 14.28 8.15 11.07
CA GLY A 56 14.32 9.53 10.58
C GLY A 56 14.64 9.62 9.10
N GLU A 57 15.58 8.82 8.59
CA GLU A 57 15.91 8.69 7.16
C GLU A 57 14.73 8.11 6.37
N TRP A 58 14.01 7.12 6.92
CA TRP A 58 12.73 6.59 6.41
C TRP A 58 11.61 7.64 6.45
N ALA A 59 11.63 8.56 7.42
CA ALA A 59 10.70 9.69 7.47
C ALA A 59 11.07 10.78 6.47
N SER A 60 12.35 11.09 6.25
CA SER A 60 12.79 12.02 5.19
C SER A 60 12.70 11.42 3.79
N ALA A 61 12.77 10.08 3.65
CA ALA A 61 12.47 9.36 2.42
C ALA A 61 10.95 9.33 2.11
N ARG A 62 10.08 9.58 3.11
CA ARG A 62 8.68 9.95 2.85
C ARG A 62 8.56 11.36 2.26
N ASP A 63 9.49 12.25 2.60
CA ASP A 63 9.38 13.67 2.24
C ASP A 63 10.19 14.03 0.97
N ALA A 64 10.63 13.05 0.17
CA ALA A 64 11.30 13.29 -1.11
C ALA A 64 10.68 12.50 -2.29
N ASP A 65 9.92 13.24 -3.11
CA ASP A 65 9.27 12.85 -4.38
C ASP A 65 8.10 11.84 -4.24
N PRO A 66 7.08 11.88 -5.14
CA PRO A 66 5.68 11.63 -4.76
C PRO A 66 5.47 10.28 -4.08
N MET A 67 5.00 10.42 -2.85
CA MET A 67 4.71 9.42 -1.83
C MET A 67 3.83 8.28 -2.31
N GLY A 68 4.23 7.06 -2.00
CA GLY A 68 3.49 5.83 -2.31
C GLY A 68 2.09 5.72 -1.69
N PHE A 69 1.42 4.65 -2.09
CA PHE A 69 0.00 4.35 -1.91
C PHE A 69 -0.40 3.93 -0.48
N ILE A 70 -1.59 4.33 -0.03
CA ILE A 70 -2.31 3.65 1.06
C ILE A 70 -3.13 2.52 0.43
N GLY A 71 -2.97 1.28 0.92
CA GLY A 71 -3.73 0.13 0.42
C GLY A 71 -3.08 -0.68 -0.71
N VAL A 72 -1.74 -0.67 -0.85
CA VAL A 72 -1.05 -1.61 -1.76
C VAL A 72 -1.35 -3.03 -1.31
N SER A 73 -2.18 -3.75 -2.07
CA SER A 73 -2.31 -5.20 -1.94
C SER A 73 -0.91 -5.82 -2.09
N GLY A 74 -0.47 -6.56 -1.06
CA GLY A 74 0.83 -7.20 -1.05
C GLY A 74 0.97 -8.18 -2.21
N ASP A 75 2.17 -8.29 -2.78
CA ASP A 75 2.49 -9.26 -3.82
C ASP A 75 2.54 -10.68 -3.24
N GLN A 76 1.37 -11.27 -3.00
CA GLN A 76 1.29 -12.71 -2.90
C GLN A 76 1.48 -13.31 -4.30
N PRO A 77 2.28 -14.39 -4.45
CA PRO A 77 2.40 -15.08 -5.71
C PRO A 77 1.02 -15.61 -6.11
N ASP A 78 0.63 -15.33 -7.34
CA ASP A 78 -0.69 -15.70 -7.83
C ASP A 78 -0.73 -17.17 -8.25
N ILE A 79 -1.76 -17.89 -7.82
CA ILE A 79 -2.06 -19.21 -8.37
C ILE A 79 -2.84 -19.00 -9.67
N LYS A 80 -2.12 -18.75 -10.76
CA LYS A 80 -2.72 -18.58 -12.08
C LYS A 80 -3.14 -19.95 -12.65
N PRO A 81 -4.43 -20.18 -12.92
CA PRO A 81 -4.90 -21.45 -13.46
C PRO A 81 -4.43 -21.66 -14.91
N PRO A 82 -4.40 -22.92 -15.41
CA PRO A 82 -4.07 -23.22 -16.81
C PRO A 82 -4.96 -22.50 -17.82
N SER A 83 -6.21 -22.22 -17.46
CA SER A 83 -7.12 -21.37 -18.22
C SER A 83 -7.63 -20.23 -17.36
N CYS A 84 -7.47 -19.00 -17.85
CA CYS A 84 -8.02 -17.79 -17.22
C CYS A 84 -9.52 -17.61 -17.52
N VAL A 85 -10.15 -18.55 -18.24
CA VAL A 85 -11.58 -18.57 -18.51
C VAL A 85 -12.17 -19.88 -17.99
N ARG A 86 -13.16 -19.77 -17.12
CA ARG A 86 -13.88 -20.92 -16.54
C ARG A 86 -15.35 -20.85 -16.91
N GLU A 87 -15.95 -22.01 -17.17
CA GLU A 87 -17.39 -22.17 -17.34
C GLU A 87 -17.87 -23.15 -16.26
N ASP A 88 -18.95 -22.79 -15.58
CA ASP A 88 -19.53 -23.62 -14.50
C ASP A 88 -21.02 -23.33 -14.36
N GLY A 89 -21.85 -24.37 -14.50
CA GLY A 89 -23.32 -24.25 -14.38
C GLY A 89 -23.95 -23.23 -15.34
N GLY A 90 -23.40 -23.07 -16.55
CA GLY A 90 -23.86 -22.08 -17.55
C GLY A 90 -23.42 -20.64 -17.27
N ARG A 91 -22.61 -20.42 -16.22
CA ARG A 91 -21.98 -19.13 -15.92
C ARG A 91 -20.55 -19.10 -16.44
N MET A 92 -20.12 -17.92 -16.86
CA MET A 92 -18.80 -17.67 -17.42
C MET A 92 -17.99 -16.81 -16.47
N TYR A 93 -16.70 -17.14 -16.31
CA TYR A 93 -15.83 -16.47 -15.36
C TYR A 93 -14.46 -16.14 -15.96
N LEU A 94 -13.95 -14.96 -15.64
CA LEU A 94 -12.55 -14.57 -15.86
C LEU A 94 -11.76 -14.66 -14.56
N TRP A 95 -10.52 -15.12 -14.65
CA TRP A 95 -9.64 -15.23 -13.50
C TRP A 95 -9.27 -13.85 -12.93
N ALA A 96 -9.54 -13.63 -11.66
CA ALA A 96 -9.41 -12.32 -11.00
C ALA A 96 -8.17 -12.19 -10.10
N GLY A 97 -7.17 -13.06 -10.26
CA GLY A 97 -6.04 -13.14 -9.32
C GLY A 97 -6.31 -14.10 -8.16
N ASN A 98 -5.60 -13.91 -7.05
CA ASN A 98 -5.86 -14.65 -5.81
C ASN A 98 -7.23 -14.28 -5.22
N GLY A 99 -7.92 -15.29 -4.72
CA GLY A 99 -9.18 -15.22 -3.99
C GLY A 99 -8.99 -15.59 -2.51
N ILE A 100 -10.08 -15.97 -1.85
CA ILE A 100 -10.08 -16.26 -0.41
C ILE A 100 -9.36 -17.59 -0.13
N LYS A 101 -8.60 -17.65 0.98
CA LYS A 101 -7.94 -18.89 1.48
C LYS A 101 -7.03 -19.57 0.45
N GLY A 102 -6.33 -18.78 -0.38
CA GLY A 102 -5.39 -19.32 -1.37
C GLY A 102 -6.07 -20.03 -2.55
N GLN A 103 -7.35 -19.78 -2.80
CA GLN A 103 -8.02 -20.21 -4.03
C GLN A 103 -7.91 -19.11 -5.09
N ALA A 104 -8.11 -19.44 -6.37
CA ALA A 104 -8.23 -18.44 -7.42
C ALA A 104 -9.55 -17.66 -7.28
N GLY A 105 -9.48 -16.34 -7.41
CA GLY A 105 -10.64 -15.46 -7.52
C GLY A 105 -11.17 -15.41 -8.96
N TRP A 106 -12.43 -15.00 -9.12
CA TRP A 106 -13.11 -15.00 -10.41
C TRP A 106 -14.05 -13.79 -10.54
N PHE A 107 -14.02 -13.12 -11.70
CA PHE A 107 -15.03 -12.15 -12.12
C PHE A 107 -16.15 -12.88 -12.85
N ASP A 108 -17.40 -12.62 -12.48
CA ASP A 108 -18.55 -13.13 -13.22
C ASP A 108 -18.76 -12.32 -14.51
N VAL A 109 -18.56 -12.98 -15.63
CA VAL A 109 -18.73 -12.44 -16.98
C VAL A 109 -19.83 -13.17 -17.74
N THR A 110 -20.78 -13.77 -17.02
CA THR A 110 -21.97 -14.40 -17.61
C THR A 110 -22.67 -13.43 -18.55
N GLY A 111 -23.07 -13.92 -19.72
CA GLY A 111 -23.60 -13.12 -20.82
C GLY A 111 -22.57 -12.79 -21.91
N HIS A 112 -21.26 -12.89 -21.62
CA HIS A 112 -20.23 -12.85 -22.65
C HIS A 112 -20.05 -14.21 -23.33
N SER A 113 -19.91 -14.20 -24.65
CA SER A 113 -19.57 -15.41 -25.40
C SER A 113 -18.11 -15.80 -25.14
N ARG A 114 -17.79 -17.10 -25.26
CA ARG A 114 -16.40 -17.55 -25.14
C ARG A 114 -15.49 -16.91 -26.21
N ALA A 115 -16.03 -16.60 -27.39
CA ALA A 115 -15.33 -15.87 -28.44
C ALA A 115 -15.03 -14.40 -28.04
N THR A 116 -15.86 -13.77 -27.22
CA THR A 116 -15.57 -12.45 -26.65
C THR A 116 -14.45 -12.52 -25.62
N LEU A 117 -14.46 -13.57 -24.78
CA LEU A 117 -13.51 -13.71 -23.68
C LEU A 117 -12.07 -13.96 -24.14
N VAL A 118 -11.84 -14.48 -25.36
CA VAL A 118 -10.47 -14.60 -25.90
C VAL A 118 -9.83 -13.24 -26.22
N SER A 119 -10.62 -12.17 -26.34
CA SER A 119 -10.11 -10.81 -26.56
C SER A 119 -9.65 -10.12 -25.27
N PHE A 120 -9.94 -10.70 -24.09
CA PHE A 120 -9.39 -10.23 -22.81
C PHE A 120 -7.95 -10.73 -22.67
N ARG A 121 -7.00 -9.80 -22.57
CA ARG A 121 -5.56 -10.06 -22.62
C ARG A 121 -4.89 -9.81 -21.27
N TYR A 122 -3.65 -10.29 -21.15
CA TYR A 122 -2.74 -10.20 -19.99
C TYR A 122 -3.15 -11.08 -18.80
N ALA A 123 -4.35 -10.89 -18.25
CA ALA A 123 -4.81 -11.58 -17.05
C ALA A 123 -3.74 -11.50 -15.95
N LEU A 124 -3.45 -10.28 -15.47
CA LEU A 124 -2.49 -10.05 -14.39
C LEU A 124 -3.09 -10.37 -13.02
N GLY A 125 -4.42 -10.25 -12.89
CA GLY A 125 -5.13 -10.37 -11.63
C GLY A 125 -5.45 -9.01 -11.03
N ARG A 126 -6.47 -8.96 -10.16
CA ARG A 126 -6.97 -7.71 -9.59
C ARG A 126 -5.88 -6.96 -8.82
N ASP A 127 -5.81 -5.64 -9.02
CA ASP A 127 -4.90 -4.70 -8.34
C ASP A 127 -3.40 -5.04 -8.45
N LYS A 128 -3.00 -5.83 -9.46
CA LYS A 128 -1.58 -6.01 -9.81
C LYS A 128 -1.00 -4.79 -10.49
N VAL A 129 -1.76 -4.15 -11.38
CA VAL A 129 -1.51 -2.74 -11.73
C VAL A 129 -2.11 -1.90 -10.61
N LYS A 130 -1.31 -0.99 -10.06
CA LYS A 130 -1.71 -0.24 -8.86
C LYS A 130 -2.74 0.83 -9.20
N THR A 131 -3.49 1.24 -8.19
CA THR A 131 -4.45 2.36 -8.23
C THR A 131 -4.20 3.26 -7.04
N ILE A 132 -4.69 4.51 -7.10
CA ILE A 132 -4.64 5.45 -5.97
C ILE A 132 -6.07 5.72 -5.53
N ASP A 133 -6.42 5.35 -4.30
CA ASP A 133 -7.81 5.49 -3.82
C ASP A 133 -8.07 6.78 -3.02
N TYR A 134 -6.99 7.37 -2.49
CA TYR A 134 -7.02 8.57 -1.66
C TYR A 134 -5.78 9.41 -1.99
N PRO A 135 -5.79 10.16 -3.10
CA PRO A 135 -4.65 10.99 -3.46
C PRO A 135 -4.41 12.07 -2.42
N ILE A 136 -3.14 12.33 -2.12
CA ILE A 136 -2.70 13.42 -1.26
C ILE A 136 -2.04 14.47 -2.16
N PHE A 137 -2.56 15.69 -2.12
CA PHE A 137 -2.05 16.81 -2.91
C PHE A 137 -1.16 17.70 -2.05
N GLN A 138 -0.10 18.21 -2.65
CA GLN A 138 0.64 19.34 -2.08
C GLN A 138 0.13 20.65 -2.70
N PRO A 139 0.14 21.75 -1.94
CA PRO A 139 -0.11 23.07 -2.49
C PRO A 139 1.02 23.48 -3.44
N VAL A 140 0.77 24.51 -4.27
CA VAL A 140 1.71 24.99 -5.30
C VAL A 140 3.05 25.46 -4.71
N ASP A 141 3.07 25.89 -3.45
CA ASP A 141 4.26 26.29 -2.70
C ASP A 141 4.86 25.15 -1.84
N GLY A 142 4.39 23.92 -2.03
CA GLY A 142 4.87 22.73 -1.32
C GLY A 142 6.31 22.34 -1.67
N GLU A 143 6.99 21.68 -0.73
CA GLU A 143 8.41 21.32 -0.83
C GLU A 143 8.74 20.45 -2.07
N ILE A 144 7.83 19.56 -2.47
CA ILE A 144 8.05 18.67 -3.62
C ILE A 144 7.79 19.42 -4.93
N VAL A 145 6.89 20.40 -4.95
CA VAL A 145 6.55 21.15 -6.17
C VAL A 145 7.78 21.84 -6.77
N GLY A 146 8.64 22.41 -5.92
CA GLY A 146 9.90 23.02 -6.35
C GLY A 146 10.91 22.05 -6.99
N ARG A 147 10.69 20.74 -6.88
CA ARG A 147 11.53 19.68 -7.47
C ARG A 147 10.98 19.17 -8.81
N ILE A 148 9.75 19.55 -9.20
CA ILE A 148 9.15 19.15 -10.47
C ILE A 148 9.55 20.17 -11.54
N TYR A 149 10.23 19.69 -12.59
CA TYR A 149 10.62 20.56 -13.69
C TYR A 149 9.38 21.06 -14.47
N PRO A 150 9.35 22.34 -14.89
CA PRO A 150 8.19 22.95 -15.56
C PRO A 150 7.71 22.21 -16.82
N GLU A 151 8.60 21.56 -17.55
CA GLU A 151 8.31 20.82 -18.78
C GLU A 151 7.70 19.43 -18.53
N ARG A 152 7.60 18.98 -17.28
CA ARG A 152 7.06 17.65 -16.98
C ARG A 152 5.58 17.58 -17.35
N PRO A 153 5.17 16.56 -18.12
CA PRO A 153 3.78 16.43 -18.53
C PRO A 153 2.89 16.02 -17.36
N VAL A 154 1.73 16.67 -17.27
CA VAL A 154 0.69 16.40 -16.29
C VAL A 154 -0.68 16.37 -16.95
N ILE A 155 -1.60 15.62 -16.35
CA ILE A 155 -3.03 15.79 -16.61
C ILE A 155 -3.47 16.95 -15.71
N GLY A 156 -3.80 18.10 -16.31
CA GLY A 156 -4.30 19.27 -15.59
C GLY A 156 -5.82 19.31 -15.63
N LEU A 157 -6.46 19.45 -14.47
CA LEU A 157 -7.88 19.69 -14.33
C LEU A 157 -8.08 21.07 -13.70
N GLU A 158 -9.06 21.82 -14.19
CA GLU A 158 -9.45 23.10 -13.63
C GLU A 158 -10.97 23.18 -13.58
N TYR A 159 -11.50 23.51 -12.41
CA TYR A 159 -12.93 23.58 -12.16
C TYR A 159 -13.18 24.55 -11.01
N ASP A 160 -14.03 25.53 -11.26
CA ASP A 160 -14.43 26.56 -10.29
C ASP A 160 -13.25 27.27 -9.59
N GLY A 161 -12.17 27.52 -10.34
CA GLY A 161 -10.96 28.17 -9.85
C GLY A 161 -10.04 27.30 -8.99
N GLU A 162 -10.41 26.04 -8.72
CA GLU A 162 -9.50 25.04 -8.15
C GLU A 162 -8.79 24.30 -9.28
N ALA A 163 -7.46 24.18 -9.20
CA ALA A 163 -6.69 23.41 -10.16
C ALA A 163 -6.10 22.15 -9.50
N ARG A 164 -6.05 21.05 -10.27
CA ARG A 164 -5.34 19.82 -9.88
C ARG A 164 -4.46 19.36 -11.02
N ALA A 165 -3.25 18.93 -10.67
CA ALA A 165 -2.31 18.35 -11.62
C ALA A 165 -1.95 16.92 -11.19
N TYR A 166 -2.08 15.98 -12.13
CA TYR A 166 -1.73 14.57 -11.93
C TYR A 166 -0.50 14.27 -12.80
N PRO A 167 0.70 14.12 -12.21
CA PRO A 167 1.92 13.89 -12.99
C PRO A 167 1.83 12.64 -13.85
N LEU A 168 2.14 12.77 -15.13
CA LEU A 168 2.06 11.63 -16.05
C LEU A 168 3.04 10.50 -15.67
N THR A 169 4.13 10.84 -14.97
CA THR A 169 5.08 9.88 -14.39
C THR A 169 4.46 8.98 -13.33
N VAL A 170 3.44 9.48 -12.61
CA VAL A 170 2.64 8.71 -11.65
C VAL A 170 1.55 7.95 -12.39
N MET A 171 0.80 8.64 -13.25
CA MET A 171 -0.30 8.06 -14.03
C MET A 171 0.14 6.92 -14.97
N LYS A 172 1.41 6.85 -15.37
CA LYS A 172 1.96 5.72 -16.12
C LYS A 172 2.16 4.45 -15.27
N LYS A 173 2.20 4.58 -13.94
CA LYS A 173 2.40 3.46 -13.00
C LYS A 173 1.09 2.97 -12.40
N VAL A 174 0.03 3.77 -12.51
CA VAL A 174 -1.27 3.52 -11.88
C VAL A 174 -2.36 3.58 -12.92
N GLU A 175 -3.35 2.70 -12.84
CA GLU A 175 -4.38 2.63 -13.89
C GLU A 175 -5.49 3.67 -13.67
N VAL A 176 -5.80 3.94 -12.40
CA VAL A 176 -6.85 4.88 -11.98
C VAL A 176 -6.48 5.55 -10.66
N VAL A 177 -6.87 6.82 -10.54
CA VAL A 177 -6.89 7.60 -9.31
C VAL A 177 -8.36 7.88 -8.97
N ASN A 178 -8.86 7.27 -7.89
CA ASN A 178 -10.16 7.61 -7.31
C ASN A 178 -9.99 8.85 -6.44
N ASP A 179 -10.57 9.96 -6.85
CA ASP A 179 -10.43 11.25 -6.18
C ASP A 179 -11.80 11.84 -5.81
N VAL A 180 -11.79 12.93 -5.05
CA VAL A 180 -12.93 13.81 -4.77
C VAL A 180 -12.50 15.24 -5.09
N TYR A 181 -13.08 15.82 -6.15
CA TYR A 181 -12.72 17.13 -6.68
C TYR A 181 -13.94 18.04 -6.78
N GLY A 182 -13.86 19.22 -6.16
CA GLY A 182 -15.02 20.10 -5.97
C GLY A 182 -16.18 19.40 -5.23
N GLY A 183 -15.85 18.57 -4.24
CA GLY A 183 -16.83 17.73 -3.51
C GLY A 183 -17.40 16.55 -4.31
N SER A 184 -17.07 16.40 -5.59
CA SER A 184 -17.61 15.36 -6.46
C SER A 184 -16.62 14.20 -6.63
N PRO A 185 -17.04 12.94 -6.42
CA PRO A 185 -16.21 11.78 -6.70
C PRO A 185 -15.86 11.68 -8.19
N ILE A 186 -14.56 11.63 -8.51
CA ILE A 186 -14.07 11.42 -9.87
C ILE A 186 -13.10 10.24 -9.96
N ALA A 187 -12.98 9.66 -11.14
CA ALA A 187 -11.95 8.69 -11.49
C ALA A 187 -11.08 9.28 -12.61
N VAL A 188 -9.82 9.58 -12.31
CA VAL A 188 -8.84 10.04 -13.29
C VAL A 188 -8.08 8.82 -13.80
N THR A 189 -8.12 8.60 -15.11
CA THR A 189 -7.52 7.42 -15.75
C THR A 189 -6.53 7.87 -16.81
N TYR A 190 -5.52 7.04 -17.03
CA TYR A 190 -4.59 7.20 -18.14
C TYR A 190 -4.24 5.83 -18.72
N CYS A 191 -4.44 5.66 -20.03
CA CYS A 191 -4.05 4.45 -20.72
C CYS A 191 -2.71 4.67 -21.45
N PRO A 192 -1.60 4.06 -21.00
CA PRO A 192 -0.31 4.23 -21.66
C PRO A 192 -0.26 3.68 -23.09
N LEU A 193 -1.14 2.74 -23.44
CA LEU A 193 -1.22 2.16 -24.78
C LEU A 193 -1.83 3.11 -25.80
N LEU A 194 -2.74 3.98 -25.34
CA LEU A 194 -3.47 4.94 -26.17
C LEU A 194 -2.98 6.38 -25.98
N ASP A 195 -2.03 6.59 -25.06
CA ASP A 195 -1.59 7.91 -24.58
C ASP A 195 -2.77 8.85 -24.27
N HIS A 196 -3.79 8.30 -23.63
CA HIS A 196 -5.08 8.96 -23.47
C HIS A 196 -5.50 9.05 -21.99
N ALA A 197 -5.85 10.28 -21.57
CA ALA A 197 -6.39 10.57 -20.25
C ALA A 197 -7.90 10.81 -20.33
N ALA A 198 -8.63 10.31 -19.35
CA ALA A 198 -10.07 10.54 -19.20
C ALA A 198 -10.44 10.69 -17.73
N VAL A 199 -11.37 11.60 -17.45
CA VAL A 199 -11.95 11.79 -16.12
C VAL A 199 -13.42 11.42 -16.18
N TYR A 200 -13.82 10.48 -15.33
CA TYR A 200 -15.21 10.06 -15.19
C TYR A 200 -15.76 10.55 -13.86
N GLU A 201 -17.04 10.86 -13.80
CA GLU A 201 -17.73 10.86 -12.52
C GLU A 201 -17.74 9.43 -11.99
N ARG A 202 -17.47 9.22 -10.70
CA ARG A 202 -17.50 7.87 -10.10
C ARG A 202 -18.64 7.70 -9.11
N SER A 203 -19.81 8.23 -9.42
CA SER A 203 -21.00 8.02 -8.59
C SER A 203 -22.13 7.38 -9.37
N LEU A 204 -22.79 6.41 -8.76
CA LEU A 204 -24.08 5.88 -9.23
C LEU A 204 -25.10 6.11 -8.13
N ASP A 205 -26.21 6.74 -8.48
CA ASP A 205 -27.35 6.94 -7.56
C ASP A 205 -26.94 7.62 -6.24
N GLY A 206 -25.96 8.54 -6.32
CA GLY A 206 -25.39 9.27 -5.18
C GLY A 206 -24.35 8.49 -4.36
N VAL A 207 -24.04 7.24 -4.73
CA VAL A 207 -23.05 6.41 -4.05
C VAL A 207 -21.74 6.40 -4.83
N PRO A 208 -20.60 6.78 -4.20
CA PRO A 208 -19.30 6.70 -4.85
C PRO A 208 -18.89 5.26 -5.12
N ILE A 209 -18.47 4.97 -6.35
CA ILE A 209 -17.86 3.71 -6.78
C ILE A 209 -16.35 3.74 -6.50
N SER A 210 -15.79 2.61 -6.06
CA SER A 210 -14.34 2.44 -5.92
C SER A 210 -13.82 1.55 -7.04
N LEU A 211 -13.06 2.13 -7.96
CA LEU A 211 -12.53 1.42 -9.11
C LEU A 211 -11.12 0.90 -8.85
N GLY A 212 -10.90 -0.38 -9.13
CA GLY A 212 -9.58 -1.03 -9.15
C GLY A 212 -9.16 -1.48 -10.54
N SER A 213 -7.90 -1.89 -10.68
CA SER A 213 -7.42 -2.54 -11.90
C SER A 213 -7.87 -4.00 -11.92
N SER A 214 -8.48 -4.47 -13.01
CA SER A 214 -8.79 -5.91 -13.14
C SER A 214 -7.56 -6.74 -13.55
N GLY A 215 -6.50 -6.07 -14.04
CA GLY A 215 -5.35 -6.72 -14.65
C GLY A 215 -5.60 -7.24 -16.08
N TYR A 216 -6.72 -6.86 -16.70
CA TYR A 216 -7.03 -7.17 -18.10
C TYR A 216 -6.99 -5.94 -18.98
N CYS A 217 -6.64 -6.15 -20.25
CA CYS A 217 -6.99 -5.24 -21.33
C CYS A 217 -8.01 -5.91 -22.25
N TYR A 218 -8.96 -5.14 -22.76
CA TYR A 218 -9.95 -5.55 -23.75
C TYR A 218 -9.95 -4.51 -24.88
N GLN A 219 -9.83 -4.95 -26.14
CA GLN A 219 -9.85 -4.03 -27.30
C GLN A 219 -8.97 -2.78 -27.08
N GLU A 220 -7.68 -2.98 -26.76
CA GLU A 220 -6.63 -1.94 -26.62
C GLU A 220 -6.73 -1.01 -25.41
N ALA A 221 -7.81 -1.06 -24.63
CA ALA A 221 -7.91 -0.29 -23.39
C ALA A 221 -7.93 -1.21 -22.16
N PHE A 222 -7.61 -0.61 -21.03
CA PHE A 222 -7.69 -1.27 -19.74
C PHE A 222 -9.13 -1.70 -19.41
N VAL A 223 -9.27 -2.64 -18.49
CA VAL A 223 -10.54 -3.01 -17.88
C VAL A 223 -10.40 -2.77 -16.37
N LEU A 224 -11.25 -1.89 -15.84
CA LEU A 224 -11.33 -1.65 -14.40
C LEU A 224 -12.35 -2.61 -13.78
N TYR A 225 -12.40 -2.69 -12.46
CA TYR A 225 -13.47 -3.36 -11.74
C TYR A 225 -13.97 -2.51 -10.59
N ASP A 226 -15.26 -2.61 -10.24
CA ASP A 226 -15.82 -2.03 -9.03
C ASP A 226 -15.59 -3.00 -7.86
N ARG A 227 -14.92 -2.52 -6.81
CA ARG A 227 -14.57 -3.32 -5.64
C ARG A 227 -15.78 -3.77 -4.81
N ALA A 228 -16.90 -3.05 -4.89
CA ALA A 228 -18.10 -3.40 -4.13
C ALA A 228 -18.90 -4.54 -4.78
N THR A 229 -18.91 -4.61 -6.12
CA THR A 229 -19.78 -5.52 -6.88
C THR A 229 -19.04 -6.53 -7.76
N ASP A 230 -17.72 -6.41 -7.88
CA ASP A 230 -16.89 -7.16 -8.84
C ASP A 230 -17.32 -6.96 -10.32
N SER A 231 -18.12 -5.91 -10.61
CA SER A 231 -18.49 -5.55 -11.98
C SER A 231 -17.29 -5.03 -12.76
N LEU A 232 -17.08 -5.50 -13.99
CA LEU A 232 -16.01 -4.99 -14.86
C LEU A 232 -16.46 -3.76 -15.63
N TRP A 233 -15.57 -2.79 -15.76
CA TRP A 233 -15.81 -1.48 -16.37
C TRP A 233 -14.84 -1.21 -17.51
N TYR A 234 -15.36 -0.75 -18.65
CA TYR A 234 -14.60 -0.53 -19.87
C TYR A 234 -14.90 0.86 -20.47
N PRO A 235 -13.88 1.63 -20.89
CA PRO A 235 -14.09 2.91 -21.57
C PRO A 235 -14.85 2.74 -22.89
N LYS A 236 -15.95 3.48 -23.05
CA LYS A 236 -16.74 3.55 -24.29
C LYS A 236 -17.04 5.01 -24.65
N PRO A 237 -17.52 5.30 -25.88
CA PRO A 237 -17.90 6.65 -26.29
C PRO A 237 -18.89 7.35 -25.34
N GLU A 238 -19.82 6.60 -24.76
CA GLU A 238 -20.82 7.10 -23.80
C GLU A 238 -20.28 7.34 -22.38
N GLY A 239 -19.10 6.82 -22.05
CA GLY A 239 -18.52 6.86 -20.70
C GLY A 239 -17.90 5.54 -20.27
N LEU A 240 -17.47 5.48 -19.02
CA LEU A 240 -16.94 4.25 -18.44
C LEU A 240 -18.12 3.32 -18.14
N THR A 241 -18.24 2.22 -18.89
CA THR A 241 -19.44 1.39 -18.91
C THR A 241 -19.19 0.04 -18.25
N ALA A 242 -20.10 -0.37 -17.37
CA ALA A 242 -20.06 -1.71 -16.78
C ALA A 242 -20.41 -2.75 -17.85
N ILE A 243 -19.46 -3.60 -18.19
CA ILE A 243 -19.61 -4.62 -19.23
C ILE A 243 -19.98 -6.00 -18.68
N SER A 244 -19.87 -6.22 -17.37
CA SER A 244 -20.25 -7.47 -16.69
C SER A 244 -20.52 -7.25 -15.20
N GLY A 245 -21.01 -8.28 -14.52
CA GLY A 245 -21.34 -8.25 -13.10
C GLY A 245 -22.67 -7.55 -12.79
N PRO A 246 -23.00 -7.34 -11.50
CA PRO A 246 -24.28 -6.79 -11.05
C PRO A 246 -24.65 -5.42 -11.63
N LEU A 247 -23.67 -4.60 -12.02
CA LEU A 247 -23.88 -3.26 -12.57
C LEU A 247 -23.89 -3.23 -14.10
N GLN A 248 -23.90 -4.37 -14.80
CA GLN A 248 -23.84 -4.43 -16.25
C GLN A 248 -24.83 -3.48 -16.93
N GLY A 249 -24.33 -2.68 -17.88
CA GLY A 249 -25.10 -1.67 -18.62
C GLY A 249 -25.17 -0.30 -17.95
N ARG A 250 -24.77 -0.16 -16.68
CA ARG A 250 -24.62 1.17 -16.04
C ARG A 250 -23.42 1.90 -16.65
N VAL A 251 -23.52 3.23 -16.68
CA VAL A 251 -22.51 4.12 -17.25
C VAL A 251 -22.12 5.16 -16.21
N LEU A 252 -20.82 5.33 -16.03
CA LEU A 252 -20.20 6.45 -15.35
C LEU A 252 -19.87 7.52 -16.40
N PRO A 253 -20.52 8.69 -16.38
CA PRO A 253 -20.39 9.68 -17.44
C PRO A 253 -18.97 10.26 -17.48
N VAL A 254 -18.53 10.63 -18.68
CA VAL A 254 -17.31 11.41 -18.84
C VAL A 254 -17.54 12.79 -18.26
N ARG A 255 -16.70 13.19 -17.33
CA ARG A 255 -16.64 14.58 -16.85
C ARG A 255 -15.85 15.43 -17.83
N GLU A 256 -14.66 14.97 -18.21
CA GLU A 256 -13.80 15.66 -19.16
C GLU A 256 -12.76 14.73 -19.80
N PHE A 257 -12.29 15.10 -20.99
CA PHE A 257 -11.11 14.53 -21.63
C PHE A 257 -9.98 15.56 -21.54
N PRO A 258 -9.20 15.54 -20.45
CA PRO A 258 -8.20 16.56 -20.22
C PRO A 258 -7.07 16.44 -21.23
N ARG A 259 -6.52 17.59 -21.64
CA ARG A 259 -5.28 17.60 -22.40
C ARG A 259 -4.11 17.41 -21.45
N THR A 260 -3.10 16.67 -21.90
CA THR A 260 -1.81 16.67 -21.24
C THR A 260 -1.17 18.05 -21.44
N VAL A 261 -0.85 18.73 -20.35
CA VAL A 261 -0.15 20.01 -20.32
C VAL A 261 1.21 19.84 -19.66
N THR A 262 2.04 20.87 -19.67
CA THR A 262 3.29 20.92 -18.90
C THR A 262 3.02 21.48 -17.50
N TRP A 263 3.80 21.07 -16.52
CA TRP A 263 3.67 21.52 -15.13
C TRP A 263 3.69 23.05 -14.96
N GLY A 264 4.49 23.77 -15.75
CA GLY A 264 4.60 25.23 -15.67
C GLY A 264 3.66 26.03 -16.57
N ALA A 265 2.68 25.37 -17.21
CA ALA A 265 1.71 26.04 -18.09
C ALA A 265 0.58 26.71 -17.32
#